data_AF-A0A349DGB5-F1
#
_entry.id   AF-A0A349DGB5-F1
#
_cell.length_a   1.000
_cell.length_b   1.000
_cell.length_c   1.000
_cell.angle_alpha   90.00
_cell.angle_beta   90.00
_cell.angle_gamma   90.00
#
_symmetry.space_group_name_H-M   'P 1'
#
loop_
_entity.id
_entity.type
_entity.pdbx_description
1 polymer ?
#
loop_
_entity_poly.entity_id
_entity_poly.type
_entity_poly.pdbx_seq_one_letter_code
_entity_poly.pdbx_strand_id
1 'polypeptide(L)'
;MGGNLFKLGRLPRADYKVIETELIQYLDQKLGEYYRIPRYYDDKPDFGDLDIVVSSAVLTGNWEQLRNEIINDLGLTQYKSAGAVFSTVYRNFQVDYFVRNHQYFESTYNFLCFNDIGNLIGKIFKRFNLKYGEQGLQYVFRRADNHYHKDLAVSLDIDKIFGFLQLDIAKWRQGFANKTEMFDWVVACPYFSVAPYEKLSKKME
;
A
#
# COMPACT_ATOMS: atom_id res chain seq x y z
N MET A 1 4.48 7.33 1.59
CA MET A 1 4.29 8.68 2.15
C MET A 1 3.18 9.36 1.37
N GLY A 2 1.96 9.34 1.92
CA GLY A 2 0.80 10.17 1.54
C GLY A 2 0.51 11.22 2.63
N GLY A 3 -0.70 11.78 2.67
CA GLY A 3 -1.19 12.54 3.84
C GLY A 3 -0.83 14.02 3.91
N ASN A 4 -0.49 14.66 2.79
CA ASN A 4 -0.18 16.11 2.76
C ASN A 4 -1.02 16.90 1.74
N LEU A 5 -2.12 16.33 1.23
CA LEU A 5 -2.92 16.99 0.20
C LEU A 5 -3.72 18.17 0.77
N PHE A 6 -4.26 18.01 1.98
CA PHE A 6 -5.07 19.01 2.67
C PHE A 6 -4.32 19.74 3.80
N LYS A 7 -3.05 19.39 4.06
CA LYS A 7 -2.18 20.02 5.09
C LYS A 7 -2.80 20.05 6.50
N LEU A 8 -3.45 18.96 6.91
CA LEU A 8 -4.19 18.87 8.18
C LEU A 8 -3.31 18.49 9.39
N GLY A 9 -2.03 18.20 9.17
CA GLY A 9 -1.13 17.69 10.20
C GLY A 9 -1.20 16.17 10.37
N ARG A 10 -0.51 15.65 11.38
CA ARG A 10 -0.54 14.23 11.75
C ARG A 10 -1.48 14.02 12.93
N LEU A 11 -2.22 12.93 12.90
CA LEU A 11 -3.18 12.56 13.92
C LEU A 11 -2.56 11.55 14.89
N PRO A 12 -2.62 11.78 16.23
CA PRO A 12 -2.18 10.79 17.21
C PRO A 12 -2.92 9.46 17.06
N ARG A 13 -2.25 8.36 17.39
CA ARG A 13 -2.80 7.00 17.25
C ARG A 13 -4.19 6.82 17.86
N ALA A 14 -4.42 7.38 19.05
CA ALA A 14 -5.70 7.22 19.75
C ALA A 14 -6.86 7.80 18.92
N ASP A 15 -6.69 9.01 18.40
CA ASP A 15 -7.70 9.68 17.58
C ASP A 15 -7.84 9.02 16.20
N TYR A 16 -6.72 8.58 15.62
CA TYR A 16 -6.73 7.79 14.37
C TYR A 16 -7.57 6.52 14.52
N LYS A 17 -7.42 5.79 15.63
CA LYS A 17 -8.16 4.55 15.88
C LYS A 17 -9.67 4.76 15.98
N VAL A 18 -10.12 5.92 16.48
CA VAL A 18 -11.53 6.29 16.47
C VAL A 18 -12.03 6.42 15.04
N ILE A 19 -11.34 7.20 14.21
CA ILE A 19 -11.71 7.40 12.80
C ILE A 19 -11.65 6.09 12.01
N GLU A 20 -10.60 5.28 12.20
CA GLU A 20 -10.44 3.97 11.57
C GLU A 20 -11.62 3.05 11.90
N THR A 21 -12.04 2.99 13.17
CA THR A 21 -13.16 2.15 13.61
C THR A 21 -14.49 2.58 12.99
N GLU A 22 -14.76 3.89 12.95
CA GLU A 22 -15.98 4.44 12.34
C GLU A 22 -16.05 4.16 10.84
N LEU A 23 -14.92 4.34 10.14
CA LEU A 23 -14.84 4.05 8.71
C LEU A 23 -14.94 2.56 8.43
N ILE A 24 -14.35 1.68 9.24
CA ILE A 24 -14.52 0.23 9.10
C ILE A 24 -16.01 -0.14 9.17
N GLN A 25 -16.75 0.37 10.16
CA GLN A 25 -18.19 0.09 10.29
C GLN A 25 -18.97 0.53 9.04
N TYR A 26 -18.68 1.72 8.52
CA TYR A 26 -19.28 2.22 7.28
C TYR A 26 -18.90 1.35 6.07
N LEU A 27 -17.62 1.03 5.91
CA LEU A 27 -17.10 0.30 4.76
C LEU A 27 -17.55 -1.16 4.75
N ASP A 28 -17.69 -1.79 5.92
CA ASP A 28 -18.25 -3.14 6.04
C ASP A 28 -19.68 -3.19 5.49
N GLN A 29 -20.49 -2.17 5.78
CA GLN A 29 -21.85 -2.06 5.26
C GLN A 29 -21.87 -1.69 3.76
N LYS A 30 -20.98 -0.78 3.35
CA LYS A 30 -20.98 -0.20 2.00
C LYS A 30 -20.32 -1.08 0.95
N LEU A 31 -19.18 -1.67 1.29
CA LEU A 31 -18.26 -2.35 0.37
C LEU A 31 -18.06 -3.83 0.72
N GLY A 32 -18.45 -4.27 1.93
CA GLY A 32 -18.27 -5.66 2.38
C GLY A 32 -16.81 -6.11 2.27
N GLU A 33 -16.55 -7.23 1.60
CA GLU A 33 -15.20 -7.77 1.45
C GLU A 33 -14.31 -7.04 0.43
N TYR A 34 -14.85 -6.06 -0.31
CA TYR A 34 -14.16 -5.44 -1.45
C TYR A 34 -13.29 -4.22 -1.08
N TYR A 35 -12.90 -4.09 0.18
CA TYR A 35 -11.93 -3.08 0.61
C TYR A 35 -10.86 -3.65 1.54
N ARG A 36 -9.72 -2.97 1.60
CA ARG A 36 -8.67 -3.22 2.60
C ARG A 36 -8.09 -1.90 3.08
N ILE A 37 -7.79 -1.84 4.37
CA ILE A 37 -6.95 -0.79 4.96
C ILE A 37 -5.54 -1.41 5.13
N PRO A 38 -4.49 -0.86 4.49
CA PRO A 38 -3.13 -1.36 4.63
C PRO A 38 -2.69 -1.42 6.09
N ARG A 39 -2.04 -2.51 6.49
CA ARG A 39 -1.56 -2.72 7.86
C ARG A 39 -0.40 -1.77 8.17
N TYR A 40 -0.19 -1.51 9.45
CA TYR A 40 0.96 -0.77 9.99
C TYR A 40 1.50 -1.48 11.23
N TYR A 41 2.71 -1.09 11.67
CA TYR A 41 3.32 -1.66 12.87
C TYR A 41 2.65 -1.11 14.14
N ASP A 42 2.64 -1.92 15.20
CA ASP A 42 1.74 -1.72 16.33
C ASP A 42 2.08 -0.51 17.21
N ASP A 43 3.31 -0.06 17.33
CA ASP A 43 3.63 1.13 18.15
C ASP A 43 3.63 2.45 17.38
N LYS A 44 3.07 2.46 16.15
CA LYS A 44 3.03 3.67 15.32
C LYS A 44 2.34 4.82 16.08
N PRO A 45 3.05 5.93 16.34
CA PRO A 45 2.58 6.96 17.26
C PRO A 45 1.53 7.89 16.62
N ASP A 46 1.60 8.09 15.31
CA ASP A 46 0.75 9.02 14.57
C ASP A 46 0.61 8.64 13.07
N PHE A 47 -0.37 9.25 12.42
CA PHE A 47 -0.78 8.97 11.04
C PHE A 47 -0.98 10.26 10.26
N GLY A 48 -0.61 10.28 8.97
CA GLY A 48 -0.85 11.44 8.10
C GLY A 48 -2.18 11.35 7.35
N ASP A 49 -2.64 10.12 7.14
CA ASP A 49 -3.78 9.74 6.32
C ASP A 49 -4.29 8.35 6.72
N LEU A 50 -5.48 8.01 6.23
CA LEU A 50 -6.02 6.65 6.18
C LEU A 50 -6.21 6.25 4.72
N ASP A 51 -5.42 5.27 4.29
CA ASP A 51 -5.49 4.67 2.95
C ASP A 51 -6.53 3.54 2.90
N ILE A 52 -7.38 3.56 1.88
CA ILE A 52 -8.39 2.53 1.61
C ILE A 52 -8.22 2.03 0.18
N VAL A 53 -7.76 0.78 0.06
CA VAL A 53 -7.75 0.05 -1.21
C VAL A 53 -9.18 -0.41 -1.49
N VAL A 54 -9.73 -0.04 -2.65
CA VAL A 54 -11.07 -0.48 -3.07
C VAL A 54 -10.95 -1.39 -4.30
N SER A 55 -11.58 -2.56 -4.25
CA SER A 55 -11.62 -3.49 -5.36
C SER A 55 -12.61 -3.03 -6.42
N SER A 56 -12.23 -3.03 -7.69
CA SER A 56 -13.14 -2.66 -8.79
C SER A 56 -14.35 -3.60 -8.91
N ALA A 57 -14.33 -4.77 -8.26
CA ALA A 57 -15.45 -5.71 -8.24
C ALA A 57 -16.70 -5.16 -7.51
N VAL A 58 -16.53 -4.19 -6.61
CA VAL A 58 -17.67 -3.55 -5.92
C VAL A 58 -18.45 -2.57 -6.80
N LEU A 59 -17.86 -2.16 -7.93
CA LEU A 59 -18.46 -1.14 -8.78
C LEU A 59 -19.63 -1.74 -9.57
N THR A 60 -20.85 -1.37 -9.18
CA THR A 60 -22.09 -1.70 -9.91
C THR A 60 -22.33 -0.77 -11.10
N GLY A 61 -21.70 0.40 -11.09
CA GLY A 61 -21.67 1.37 -12.18
C GLY A 61 -20.23 1.80 -12.47
N ASN A 62 -19.94 3.09 -12.26
CA ASN A 62 -18.59 3.62 -12.41
C ASN A 62 -18.05 4.17 -11.08
N TRP A 63 -16.76 4.50 -11.07
CA TRP A 63 -16.11 5.03 -9.87
C TRP A 63 -16.71 6.37 -9.40
N GLU A 64 -17.22 7.20 -10.31
CA GLU A 64 -17.85 8.46 -9.97
C GLU A 64 -19.12 8.29 -9.14
N GLN A 65 -19.94 7.31 -9.50
CA GLN A 65 -21.15 6.98 -8.74
C GLN A 65 -20.80 6.60 -7.30
N LEU A 66 -19.86 5.66 -7.08
CA LEU A 66 -19.50 5.24 -5.73
C LEU A 66 -18.89 6.39 -4.90
N ARG A 67 -18.09 7.27 -5.52
CA ARG A 67 -17.58 8.48 -4.84
C ARG A 67 -18.72 9.38 -4.38
N ASN A 68 -19.70 9.65 -5.24
CA ASN A 68 -20.86 10.48 -4.90
C ASN A 68 -21.68 9.88 -3.77
N GLU A 69 -21.83 8.57 -3.75
CA GLU A 69 -22.47 7.87 -2.64
C GLU A 69 -21.68 8.03 -1.34
N ILE A 70 -20.36 7.82 -1.34
CA ILE A 70 -19.50 8.05 -0.16
C ILE A 70 -19.58 9.49 0.34
N ILE A 71 -19.59 10.46 -0.57
CA ILE A 71 -19.76 11.89 -0.24
C ILE A 71 -21.07 12.14 0.50
N ASN A 72 -22.17 11.60 -0.02
CA ASN A 72 -23.50 11.78 0.56
C ASN A 72 -23.64 11.05 1.90
N ASP A 73 -23.20 9.80 1.96
CA ASP A 73 -23.33 8.94 3.15
C ASP A 73 -22.55 9.53 4.34
N LEU A 74 -21.36 10.08 4.10
CA LEU A 74 -20.48 10.63 5.13
C LEU A 74 -20.58 12.16 5.30
N GLY A 75 -21.43 12.83 4.51
CA GLY A 75 -21.59 14.29 4.56
C GLY A 75 -20.31 15.08 4.25
N LEU A 76 -19.52 14.60 3.29
CA LEU A 76 -18.19 15.15 2.99
C LEU A 76 -18.29 16.47 2.22
N THR A 77 -17.59 17.50 2.71
CA THR A 77 -17.61 18.84 2.09
C THR A 77 -16.27 19.23 1.44
N GLN A 78 -15.18 18.53 1.77
CA GLN A 78 -13.86 18.76 1.19
C GLN A 78 -13.30 17.46 0.62
N TYR A 79 -13.06 17.47 -0.69
CA TYR A 79 -12.51 16.32 -1.40
C TYR A 79 -11.81 16.73 -2.70
N LYS A 80 -10.96 15.85 -3.21
CA LYS A 80 -10.26 15.96 -4.50
C LYS A 80 -10.23 14.59 -5.17
N SER A 81 -10.22 14.59 -6.49
CA SER A 81 -10.14 13.36 -7.28
C SER A 81 -9.09 13.50 -8.38
N ALA A 82 -8.25 12.48 -8.53
CA ALA A 82 -7.27 12.40 -9.60
C ALA A 82 -7.14 10.95 -10.08
N GLY A 83 -7.66 10.66 -11.28
CA GLY A 83 -7.69 9.31 -11.83
C GLY A 83 -8.42 8.32 -10.90
N ALA A 84 -7.71 7.28 -10.46
CA ALA A 84 -8.26 6.25 -9.58
C ALA A 84 -8.28 6.66 -8.09
N VAL A 85 -7.69 7.80 -7.73
CA VAL A 85 -7.58 8.25 -6.33
C VAL A 85 -8.66 9.28 -6.02
N PHE A 86 -9.33 9.09 -4.89
CA PHE A 86 -10.33 9.96 -4.31
C PHE A 86 -9.92 10.29 -2.87
N SER A 87 -9.51 11.53 -2.65
CA SER A 87 -9.01 12.02 -1.36
C SER A 87 -10.06 12.90 -0.71
N THR A 88 -10.33 12.68 0.57
CA THR A 88 -11.38 13.38 1.31
C THR A 88 -10.88 13.89 2.65
N VAL A 89 -11.60 14.84 3.22
CA VAL A 89 -11.43 15.23 4.63
C VAL A 89 -12.61 14.70 5.42
N TYR A 90 -12.34 13.71 6.29
CA TYR A 90 -13.31 13.18 7.24
C TYR A 90 -12.82 13.51 8.65
N ARG A 91 -13.65 14.20 9.45
CA ARG A 91 -13.31 14.63 10.82
C ARG A 91 -11.93 15.32 10.93
N ASN A 92 -11.66 16.26 10.03
CA ASN A 92 -10.37 16.98 9.95
C ASN A 92 -9.16 16.07 9.74
N PHE A 93 -9.35 14.92 9.09
CA PHE A 93 -8.29 13.97 8.75
C PHE A 93 -8.39 13.52 7.29
N GLN A 94 -7.25 13.28 6.64
CA GLN A 94 -7.22 12.87 5.24
C GLN A 94 -7.55 11.38 5.12
N VAL A 95 -8.53 11.06 4.28
CA VAL A 95 -8.90 9.68 3.93
C VAL A 95 -8.83 9.51 2.42
N ASP A 96 -7.96 8.59 1.98
CA ASP A 96 -7.65 8.35 0.58
C ASP A 96 -8.20 7.01 0.13
N TYR A 97 -9.20 7.05 -0.74
CA TYR A 97 -9.77 5.88 -1.39
C TYR A 97 -9.12 5.73 -2.76
N PHE A 98 -8.65 4.52 -3.09
CA PHE A 98 -8.13 4.26 -4.43
C PHE A 98 -8.63 2.94 -4.98
N VAL A 99 -9.31 3.03 -6.13
CA VAL A 99 -9.81 1.86 -6.82
C VAL A 99 -8.65 1.15 -7.51
N ARG A 100 -8.66 -0.18 -7.41
CA ARG A 100 -7.75 -1.07 -8.11
C ARG A 100 -8.52 -2.16 -8.83
N ASN A 101 -8.00 -2.56 -9.99
CA ASN A 101 -8.54 -3.72 -10.69
C ASN A 101 -8.56 -4.91 -9.72
N HIS A 102 -9.69 -5.62 -9.66
CA HIS A 102 -9.89 -6.75 -8.75
C HIS A 102 -8.74 -7.77 -8.80
N GLN A 103 -8.18 -8.03 -9.99
CA GLN A 103 -7.03 -8.92 -10.16
C GLN A 103 -5.81 -8.51 -9.33
N TYR A 104 -5.58 -7.20 -9.13
CA TYR A 104 -4.42 -6.67 -8.40
C TYR A 104 -4.78 -6.13 -7.01
N PHE A 105 -6.01 -6.38 -6.55
CA PHE A 105 -6.51 -5.86 -5.28
C PHE A 105 -5.67 -6.33 -4.09
N GLU A 106 -5.50 -7.64 -3.96
CA GLU A 106 -4.73 -8.24 -2.87
C GLU A 106 -3.23 -7.94 -2.99
N SER A 107 -2.66 -7.93 -4.19
CA SER A 107 -1.25 -7.57 -4.38
C SER A 107 -0.98 -6.09 -4.05
N THR A 108 -1.92 -5.19 -4.37
CA THR A 108 -1.83 -3.78 -3.98
C THR A 108 -1.89 -3.62 -2.47
N TYR A 109 -2.87 -4.27 -1.82
CA TYR A 109 -2.98 -4.27 -0.37
C TYR A 109 -1.68 -4.74 0.31
N ASN A 110 -1.14 -5.88 -0.12
CA ASN A 110 0.11 -6.42 0.43
C ASN A 110 1.31 -5.50 0.18
N PHE A 111 1.39 -4.85 -0.98
CA PHE A 111 2.46 -3.91 -1.31
C PHE A 111 2.46 -2.67 -0.40
N LEU A 112 1.27 -2.18 -0.03
CA LEU A 112 1.10 -0.98 0.81
C LEU A 112 1.20 -1.28 2.30
N CYS A 113 1.09 -2.53 2.72
CA CYS A 113 1.24 -2.92 4.12
C CYS A 113 2.63 -2.58 4.68
N PHE A 114 2.62 -2.11 5.92
CA PHE A 114 3.79 -1.78 6.73
C PHE A 114 4.68 -0.70 6.10
N ASN A 115 4.07 0.34 5.54
CA ASN A 115 4.74 1.52 5.00
C ASN A 115 5.72 1.20 3.86
N ASP A 116 7.02 1.26 4.12
CA ASP A 116 8.06 1.22 3.08
C ASP A 116 8.51 -0.19 2.71
N ILE A 117 7.96 -1.23 3.36
CA ILE A 117 8.41 -2.62 3.16
C ILE A 117 8.26 -3.06 1.70
N GLY A 118 7.14 -2.74 1.04
CA GLY A 118 6.95 -3.04 -0.38
C GLY A 118 8.06 -2.46 -1.25
N ASN A 119 8.51 -1.23 -0.96
CA ASN A 119 9.62 -0.59 -1.67
C ASN A 119 10.97 -1.25 -1.40
N LEU A 120 11.23 -1.68 -0.17
CA LEU A 120 12.47 -2.40 0.18
C LEU A 120 12.54 -3.76 -0.52
N ILE A 121 11.44 -4.51 -0.50
CA ILE A 121 11.32 -5.79 -1.22
C ILE A 121 11.52 -5.58 -2.73
N GLY A 122 10.94 -4.52 -3.31
CA GLY A 122 11.18 -4.15 -4.70
C GLY A 122 12.67 -3.90 -5.04
N LYS A 123 13.41 -3.27 -4.12
CA LYS A 123 14.87 -3.09 -4.28
C LYS A 123 15.64 -4.41 -4.25
N ILE A 124 15.21 -5.36 -3.42
CA ILE A 124 15.81 -6.70 -3.37
C ILE A 124 15.61 -7.41 -4.71
N PHE A 125 14.38 -7.42 -5.22
CA PHE A 125 13.98 -8.08 -6.47
C PHE A 125 14.67 -7.52 -7.72
N LYS A 126 14.97 -6.21 -7.73
CA LYS A 126 15.58 -5.53 -8.88
C LYS A 126 16.85 -6.22 -9.41
N ARG A 127 17.63 -6.90 -8.54
CA ARG A 127 18.86 -7.62 -8.93
C ARG A 127 18.60 -8.90 -9.72
N PHE A 128 17.39 -9.43 -9.68
CA PHE A 128 16.98 -10.62 -10.42
C PHE A 128 16.29 -10.26 -11.75
N ASN A 129 16.36 -9.00 -12.20
CA ASN A 129 15.52 -8.46 -13.27
C ASN A 129 14.02 -8.65 -12.98
N LEU A 130 13.65 -8.65 -11.70
CA LEU A 130 12.28 -8.72 -11.23
C LEU A 130 11.86 -7.34 -10.70
N LYS A 131 10.56 -7.06 -10.81
CA LYS A 131 9.89 -5.86 -10.32
C LYS A 131 8.76 -6.31 -9.42
N TYR A 132 8.83 -5.91 -8.15
CA TYR A 132 7.74 -6.09 -7.19
C TYR A 132 7.04 -4.76 -6.97
N GLY A 133 5.71 -4.76 -6.99
CA GLY A 133 4.87 -3.57 -6.84
C GLY A 133 3.39 -3.92 -6.63
N GLU A 134 2.50 -2.96 -6.85
CA GLU A 134 1.05 -3.14 -6.73
C GLU A 134 0.49 -4.26 -7.61
N GLN A 135 1.11 -4.54 -8.77
CA GLN A 135 0.74 -5.63 -9.68
C GLN A 135 1.44 -6.96 -9.36
N GLY A 136 1.93 -7.12 -8.13
CA GLY A 136 2.68 -8.29 -7.67
C GLY A 136 4.10 -8.34 -8.23
N LEU A 137 4.59 -9.55 -8.48
CA LEU A 137 5.92 -9.81 -9.01
C LEU A 137 5.88 -9.95 -10.53
N GLN A 138 6.74 -9.20 -11.21
CA GLN A 138 6.86 -9.18 -12.65
C GLN A 138 8.33 -9.40 -13.06
N TYR A 139 8.55 -10.06 -14.19
CA TYR A 139 9.84 -10.15 -14.83
C TYR A 139 9.99 -9.03 -15.86
N VAL A 140 11.07 -8.28 -15.73
CA VAL A 140 11.34 -7.12 -16.58
C VAL A 140 12.07 -7.61 -17.82
N PHE A 141 11.31 -8.01 -18.85
CA PHE A 141 11.88 -8.52 -20.09
C PHE A 141 12.54 -7.40 -20.90
N ARG A 142 13.80 -7.65 -21.27
CA ARG A 142 14.63 -6.77 -22.08
C ARG A 142 14.97 -7.46 -23.40
N ARG A 143 15.08 -6.67 -24.45
CA ARG A 143 15.59 -7.13 -25.75
C ARG A 143 17.09 -7.42 -25.67
N ALA A 144 17.64 -7.99 -26.75
CA ALA A 144 19.06 -8.31 -26.84
C ALA A 144 19.98 -7.08 -26.66
N ASP A 145 19.50 -5.89 -26.99
CA ASP A 145 20.18 -4.60 -26.78
C ASP A 145 20.01 -4.02 -25.36
N ASN A 146 19.45 -4.83 -24.44
CA ASN A 146 19.16 -4.47 -23.05
C ASN A 146 18.11 -3.35 -22.88
N HIS A 147 17.40 -2.95 -23.94
CA HIS A 147 16.27 -2.03 -23.80
C HIS A 147 15.04 -2.73 -23.22
N TYR A 148 14.31 -2.02 -22.36
CA TYR A 148 13.03 -2.47 -21.83
C TYR A 148 12.06 -2.82 -22.97
N HIS A 149 11.39 -3.97 -22.87
CA HIS A 149 10.35 -4.35 -23.79
C HIS A 149 8.98 -4.40 -23.13
N LYS A 150 8.84 -5.23 -22.09
CA LYS A 150 7.60 -5.39 -21.32
C LYS A 150 7.86 -6.02 -19.97
N ASP A 151 6.96 -5.76 -19.03
CA ASP A 151 6.85 -6.52 -17.80
C ASP A 151 5.99 -7.78 -18.06
N LEU A 152 6.46 -8.94 -17.62
CA LEU A 152 5.76 -10.22 -17.69
C LEU A 152 5.28 -10.60 -16.28
N ALA A 153 4.00 -10.94 -16.11
CA ALA A 153 3.49 -11.39 -14.81
C ALA A 153 4.20 -12.68 -14.35
N VAL A 154 4.66 -12.71 -13.11
CA VAL A 154 5.31 -13.88 -12.49
C VAL A 154 4.44 -14.44 -11.38
N SER A 155 4.02 -13.61 -10.42
CA SER A 155 3.17 -14.06 -9.31
C SER A 155 2.38 -12.91 -8.70
N LEU A 156 1.15 -13.20 -8.27
CA LEU A 156 0.36 -12.36 -7.37
C LEU A 156 0.28 -12.96 -5.95
N ASP A 157 0.79 -14.18 -5.77
CA ASP A 157 0.78 -14.94 -4.54
C ASP A 157 1.91 -14.49 -3.62
N ILE A 158 1.55 -13.81 -2.54
CA ILE A 158 2.51 -13.21 -1.60
C ILE A 158 3.37 -14.25 -0.90
N ASP A 159 2.84 -15.45 -0.64
CA ASP A 159 3.57 -16.52 0.03
C ASP A 159 4.70 -17.02 -0.87
N LYS A 160 4.43 -17.17 -2.17
CA LYS A 160 5.48 -17.53 -3.15
C LYS A 160 6.51 -16.42 -3.33
N ILE A 161 6.06 -15.16 -3.36
CA ILE A 161 6.96 -14.01 -3.54
C ILE A 161 7.91 -13.88 -2.35
N PHE A 162 7.39 -13.92 -1.13
CA PHE A 162 8.23 -13.81 0.08
C PHE A 162 8.99 -15.10 0.37
N GLY A 163 8.42 -16.26 0.05
CA GLY A 163 9.08 -17.55 0.11
C GLY A 163 10.31 -17.63 -0.81
N PHE A 164 10.25 -17.06 -2.01
CA PHE A 164 11.44 -16.93 -2.88
C PHE A 164 12.56 -16.14 -2.20
N LEU A 165 12.22 -15.10 -1.44
CA LEU A 165 13.18 -14.31 -0.68
C LEU A 165 13.57 -14.94 0.67
N GLN A 166 13.05 -16.12 0.99
CA GLN A 166 13.24 -16.83 2.27
C GLN A 166 12.85 -15.96 3.49
N LEU A 167 11.86 -15.11 3.30
CA LEU A 167 11.32 -14.27 4.37
C LEU A 167 10.29 -15.06 5.19
N ASP A 168 10.24 -14.78 6.49
CA ASP A 168 9.29 -15.41 7.40
C ASP A 168 7.86 -14.91 7.13
N ILE A 169 7.10 -15.68 6.36
CA ILE A 169 5.71 -15.35 6.03
C ILE A 169 4.78 -15.40 7.24
N ALA A 170 5.08 -16.23 8.24
CA ALA A 170 4.28 -16.31 9.46
C ALA A 170 4.41 -15.00 10.24
N LYS A 171 5.64 -14.48 10.33
CA LYS A 171 5.89 -13.17 10.94
C LYS A 171 5.20 -12.03 10.19
N TRP A 172 5.21 -12.04 8.85
CA TRP A 172 4.46 -11.06 8.05
C TRP A 172 2.95 -11.07 8.33
N ARG A 173 2.35 -12.25 8.50
CA ARG A 173 0.92 -12.38 8.82
C ARG A 173 0.59 -11.91 10.23
N GLN A 174 1.43 -12.24 11.20
CA GLN A 174 1.32 -11.75 12.57
C GLN A 174 1.44 -10.23 12.66
N GLY A 175 2.29 -9.64 11.81
CA GLY A 175 2.63 -8.22 11.86
C GLY A 175 3.79 -7.91 12.80
N PHE A 176 4.06 -6.61 12.93
CA PHE A 176 5.24 -6.10 13.62
C PHE A 176 4.81 -5.21 14.79
N ALA A 177 5.42 -5.43 15.95
CA ALA A 177 5.21 -4.61 17.13
C ALA A 177 5.72 -3.18 16.91
N ASN A 178 6.86 -3.04 16.24
CA ASN A 178 7.49 -1.75 16.03
C ASN A 178 8.24 -1.66 14.70
N LYS A 179 8.68 -0.43 14.40
CA LYS A 179 9.43 -0.12 13.18
C LYS A 179 10.73 -0.94 13.08
N THR A 180 11.44 -1.17 14.17
CA THR A 180 12.70 -1.93 14.17
C THR A 180 12.46 -3.38 13.76
N GLU A 181 11.50 -4.06 14.38
CA GLU A 181 11.16 -5.45 14.07
C GLU A 181 10.73 -5.62 12.60
N MET A 182 9.98 -4.64 12.08
CA MET A 182 9.60 -4.57 10.67
C MET A 182 10.82 -4.49 9.73
N PHE A 183 11.85 -3.71 10.09
CA PHE A 183 13.10 -3.64 9.31
C PHE A 183 13.96 -4.89 9.47
N ASP A 184 14.10 -5.42 10.68
CA ASP A 184 14.86 -6.63 10.98
C ASP A 184 14.34 -7.80 10.14
N TRP A 185 13.02 -7.91 9.99
CA TRP A 185 12.40 -8.92 9.14
C TRP A 185 12.84 -8.83 7.67
N VAL A 186 12.91 -7.63 7.07
CA VAL A 186 13.37 -7.47 5.68
C VAL A 186 14.87 -7.70 5.55
N VAL A 187 15.66 -7.25 6.51
CA VAL A 187 17.13 -7.40 6.49
C VAL A 187 17.54 -8.85 6.70
N ALA A 188 16.72 -9.67 7.36
CA ALA A 188 16.92 -11.11 7.48
C ALA A 188 16.83 -11.86 6.14
N CYS A 189 16.34 -11.23 5.06
CA CYS A 189 16.39 -11.79 3.72
C CYS A 189 17.85 -12.09 3.33
N PRO A 190 18.21 -13.33 2.95
CA PRO A 190 19.57 -13.69 2.54
C PRO A 190 20.07 -12.91 1.33
N TYR A 191 19.15 -12.39 0.54
CA TYR A 191 19.48 -11.56 -0.61
C TYR A 191 19.65 -10.10 -0.23
N PHE A 192 19.23 -9.61 0.94
CA PHE A 192 19.31 -8.19 1.28
C PHE A 192 20.73 -7.61 1.05
N SER A 193 20.81 -6.37 0.58
CA SER A 193 22.09 -5.68 0.39
C SER A 193 21.93 -4.20 0.64
N VAL A 194 22.92 -3.63 1.34
CA VAL A 194 23.00 -2.20 1.65
C VAL A 194 23.49 -1.36 0.45
N ALA A 195 24.13 -1.97 -0.54
CA ALA A 195 24.78 -1.27 -1.65
C ALA A 195 23.87 -0.29 -2.43
N PRO A 196 22.58 -0.58 -2.68
CA PRO A 196 21.67 0.39 -3.32
C PRO A 196 21.42 1.65 -2.49
N TYR A 197 21.55 1.57 -1.17
CA TYR A 197 21.29 2.68 -0.24
C TYR A 197 22.53 3.54 -0.01
N GLU A 198 23.72 2.92 0.07
CA GLU A 198 25.00 3.64 0.16
C GLU A 198 25.29 4.50 -1.09
N LYS A 199 24.87 4.04 -2.27
CA LYS A 199 25.03 4.81 -3.51
C LYS A 199 24.11 6.03 -3.58
N LEU A 200 22.99 6.00 -2.85
CA LEU A 200 22.05 7.12 -2.80
C LEU A 200 22.55 8.21 -1.83
N SER A 201 23.12 7.84 -0.69
CA SER A 201 23.67 8.82 0.27
C SER A 201 24.81 9.64 -0.34
N LYS A 202 25.72 8.99 -1.07
CA LYS A 202 26.85 9.65 -1.76
C LYS A 202 26.45 10.58 -2.92
N LYS A 203 25.19 10.56 -3.36
CA LYS A 203 24.67 11.49 -4.37
C LYS A 203 23.97 12.71 -3.77
N MET A 204 23.74 12.69 -2.46
CA MET A 204 23.11 13.77 -1.71
C MET A 204 24.14 14.64 -0.96
N GLU A 205 25.39 14.18 -0.90
CA GLU A 205 26.59 14.97 -0.59
C GLU A 205 27.14 15.61 -1.88
#